data_AF-A0AA35KXV1-F1
#
_entry.id   AF-A0AA35KXV1-F1
#
_cell.length_a   1.000
_cell.length_b   1.000
_cell.length_c   1.000
_cell.angle_alpha   90.00
_cell.angle_beta   90.00
_cell.angle_gamma   90.00
#
_symmetry.space_group_name_H-M   'P 1'
#
loop_
_entity.id
_entity.type
_entity.pdbx_description
1 polymer ?
#
loop_
_entity_poly.entity_id
_entity_poly.type
_entity_poly.pdbx_seq_one_letter_code
_entity_poly.pdbx_strand_id
1 'polypeptide(L)'
;MSSGYSSWEESESEEFFFTARTSFFRSCPAKAKPSLQDVQKEREAHTYLTKEAIKEKVQTYNSDVTDKLKMTLHSSGVYTGFIKVQMELCRPITVQAPASPGKHVNNNSETAFCLPNGYTNTLHISSTNTVREVIEALLKKFMVADNPAKFALYKRCHKEDQVYMCKLSEIEHPLYLRLVAGPRTDMLSFVLREHETGEFLWEAFSVPELQNFLRILDKEEDEQLQILQRRYAAYRDKLEEALGGVWKPG
;
A
#
# COMPACT_ATOMS: atom_id res chain seq x y z
N MET A 1 60.64 -1.75 13.03
CA MET A 1 59.67 -1.38 14.08
C MET A 1 58.32 -1.24 13.42
N SER A 2 57.32 -1.86 14.05
CA SER A 2 55.87 -1.81 13.80
C SER A 2 55.29 -2.48 12.55
N SER A 3 54.63 -3.61 12.88
CA SER A 3 53.61 -4.39 12.20
C SER A 3 52.34 -3.58 11.87
N GLY A 4 51.59 -4.04 10.87
CA GLY A 4 50.22 -3.62 10.61
C GLY A 4 49.60 -4.30 9.39
N TYR A 5 49.16 -5.55 9.54
CA TYR A 5 48.26 -6.23 8.61
C TYR A 5 46.89 -5.51 8.66
N SER A 6 46.31 -5.16 7.51
CA SER A 6 44.87 -4.96 7.37
C SER A 6 44.44 -5.23 5.95
N SER A 7 44.13 -6.51 5.74
CA SER A 7 43.14 -6.99 4.81
C SER A 7 41.80 -6.33 5.12
N TRP A 8 41.25 -5.58 4.16
CA TRP A 8 39.82 -5.32 4.09
C TRP A 8 39.41 -5.47 2.63
N GLU A 9 38.76 -6.59 2.37
CA GLU A 9 37.86 -6.76 1.22
C GLU A 9 36.81 -5.66 1.33
N GLU A 10 36.83 -4.69 0.43
CA GLU A 10 35.64 -3.89 0.14
C GLU A 10 34.71 -4.80 -0.67
N SER A 11 33.91 -5.56 0.07
CA SER A 11 32.78 -6.30 -0.45
C SER A 11 31.95 -5.39 -1.35
N GLU A 12 31.72 -5.90 -2.54
CA GLU A 12 30.81 -5.39 -3.56
C GLU A 12 29.45 -5.05 -2.93
N SER A 13 29.21 -3.76 -2.68
CA SER A 13 27.84 -3.26 -2.51
C SER A 13 27.19 -3.28 -3.88
N GLU A 14 26.65 -4.43 -4.25
CA GLU A 14 25.79 -4.63 -5.39
C GLU A 14 24.49 -3.83 -5.15
N GLU A 15 24.52 -2.52 -5.43
CA GLU A 15 23.33 -1.67 -5.46
C GLU A 15 22.49 -2.07 -6.68
N PHE A 16 21.62 -3.06 -6.47
CA PHE A 16 20.55 -3.42 -7.39
C PHE A 16 19.54 -2.27 -7.48
N PHE A 17 19.73 -1.37 -8.44
CA PHE A 17 18.67 -0.46 -8.85
C PHE A 17 17.63 -1.23 -9.66
N PHE A 18 16.45 -1.43 -9.05
CA PHE A 18 15.26 -1.89 -9.74
C PHE A 18 14.83 -0.86 -10.78
N THR A 19 15.22 -1.06 -12.04
CA THR A 19 14.60 -0.36 -13.16
C THR A 19 13.18 -0.90 -13.31
N ALA A 20 12.18 -0.08 -12.99
CA ALA A 20 10.79 -0.42 -13.24
C ALA A 20 10.59 -0.62 -14.76
N ARG A 21 10.45 -1.88 -15.18
CA ARG A 21 10.05 -2.21 -16.56
C ARG A 21 8.59 -1.82 -16.74
N THR A 22 8.34 -0.60 -17.19
CA THR A 22 7.04 -0.24 -17.75
C THR A 22 6.99 -0.80 -19.17
N SER A 23 6.22 -1.87 -19.35
CA SER A 23 5.95 -2.40 -20.67
C SER A 23 4.96 -1.48 -21.39
N PHE A 24 5.44 -0.77 -22.39
CA PHE A 24 4.61 0.07 -23.25
C PHE A 24 3.63 -0.80 -24.05
N PHE A 25 2.35 -0.44 -23.97
CA PHE A 25 1.27 -1.04 -24.72
C PHE A 25 1.42 -0.85 -26.24
N ARG A 26 1.07 -1.92 -26.96
CA ARG A 26 0.90 -1.99 -28.42
C ARG A 26 -0.32 -1.15 -28.83
N SER A 27 -0.13 -0.24 -29.78
CA SER A 27 -1.19 0.61 -30.35
C SER A 27 -2.11 -0.15 -31.31
N CYS A 28 -3.43 0.11 -31.25
CA CYS A 28 -4.42 -0.08 -32.33
C CYS A 28 -5.70 0.77 -32.05
N PRO A 29 -6.54 1.07 -33.06
CA PRO A 29 -7.05 2.43 -33.31
C PRO A 29 -8.46 2.76 -32.75
N ALA A 30 -8.72 4.07 -32.74
CA ALA A 30 -9.90 4.81 -32.31
C ALA A 30 -11.29 4.17 -32.56
N LYS A 31 -12.17 4.27 -31.55
CA LYS A 31 -13.57 4.73 -31.69
C LYS A 31 -14.26 5.03 -30.36
N ALA A 32 -15.04 6.12 -30.40
CA ALA A 32 -16.13 6.57 -29.50
C ALA A 32 -15.79 7.02 -28.07
N LYS A 33 -15.93 8.33 -27.84
CA LYS A 33 -15.96 9.01 -26.53
C LYS A 33 -17.17 8.53 -25.71
N PRO A 34 -17.01 8.14 -24.42
CA PRO A 34 -18.12 8.19 -23.49
C PRO A 34 -18.24 9.62 -22.93
N SER A 35 -19.47 10.11 -22.87
CA SER A 35 -19.87 11.41 -22.34
C SER A 35 -19.57 11.54 -20.84
N LEU A 36 -19.17 12.74 -20.41
CA LEU A 36 -18.91 13.17 -19.03
C LEU A 36 -20.10 13.07 -18.04
N GLN A 37 -21.17 12.35 -18.40
CA GLN A 37 -22.32 12.09 -17.52
C GLN A 37 -22.23 10.74 -16.78
N ASP A 38 -21.29 9.85 -17.14
CA ASP A 38 -21.16 8.55 -16.45
C ASP A 38 -20.37 8.64 -15.13
N VAL A 39 -19.48 9.63 -14.97
CA VAL A 39 -18.63 9.76 -13.77
C VAL A 39 -19.43 10.24 -12.55
N GLN A 40 -20.52 10.98 -12.75
CA GLN A 40 -21.39 11.41 -11.66
C GLN A 40 -22.33 10.29 -11.19
N LYS A 41 -22.61 9.29 -12.03
CA LYS A 41 -23.54 8.19 -11.73
C LYS A 41 -22.90 7.11 -10.85
N GLU A 42 -21.57 6.95 -10.89
CA GLU A 42 -20.86 6.02 -10.01
C GLU A 42 -20.72 6.54 -8.56
N ARG A 43 -20.69 7.86 -8.35
CA ARG A 43 -20.55 8.44 -7.00
C ARG A 43 -21.77 8.26 -6.11
N GLU A 44 -22.94 7.94 -6.66
CA GLU A 44 -24.21 7.84 -5.93
C GLU A 44 -24.81 6.41 -5.89
N ALA A 45 -24.25 5.46 -6.64
CA ALA A 45 -24.83 4.11 -6.76
C ALA A 45 -24.49 3.14 -5.60
N HIS A 46 -23.75 3.59 -4.59
CA HIS A 46 -23.18 2.70 -3.55
C HIS A 46 -24.09 2.46 -2.34
N THR A 47 -25.24 3.11 -2.29
CA THR A 47 -26.31 2.84 -1.33
C THR A 47 -27.44 2.08 -2.05
N TYR A 48 -28.30 1.39 -1.29
CA TYR A 48 -29.59 0.85 -1.78
C TYR A 48 -29.59 -0.58 -2.34
N LEU A 49 -28.91 -1.53 -1.70
CA LEU A 49 -29.56 -2.84 -1.59
C LEU A 49 -30.84 -2.67 -0.76
N THR A 50 -31.96 -3.17 -1.26
CA THR A 50 -33.22 -3.17 -0.49
C THR A 50 -33.09 -4.06 0.74
N LYS A 51 -33.97 -3.89 1.73
CA LYS A 51 -33.94 -4.72 2.95
C LYS A 51 -34.10 -6.21 2.62
N GLU A 52 -34.90 -6.51 1.62
CA GLU A 52 -35.13 -7.86 1.10
C GLU A 52 -33.85 -8.42 0.46
N ALA A 53 -33.17 -7.62 -0.38
CA ALA A 53 -31.93 -8.02 -1.02
C ALA A 53 -30.79 -8.23 0.00
N ILE A 54 -30.74 -7.41 1.06
CA ILE A 54 -29.80 -7.61 2.18
C ILE A 54 -30.09 -8.94 2.87
N LYS A 55 -31.36 -9.25 3.15
CA LYS A 55 -31.75 -10.51 3.79
C LYS A 55 -31.35 -11.71 2.95
N GLU A 56 -31.60 -11.68 1.64
CA GLU A 56 -31.22 -12.75 0.71
C GLU A 56 -29.69 -12.90 0.63
N LYS A 57 -28.94 -11.79 0.52
CA LYS A 57 -27.47 -11.84 0.52
C LYS A 57 -26.92 -12.38 1.83
N VAL A 58 -27.49 -12.02 2.98
CA VAL A 58 -27.05 -12.55 4.29
C VAL A 58 -27.30 -14.06 4.37
N GLN A 59 -28.44 -14.55 3.86
CA GLN A 59 -28.73 -15.98 3.81
C GLN A 59 -27.76 -16.73 2.88
N THR A 60 -27.50 -16.18 1.70
CA THR A 60 -26.54 -16.73 0.73
C THR A 60 -25.14 -16.78 1.35
N TYR A 61 -24.68 -15.64 1.89
CA TYR A 61 -23.40 -15.52 2.58
C TYR A 61 -23.25 -16.59 3.67
N ASN A 62 -24.25 -16.72 4.55
CA ASN A 62 -24.20 -17.66 5.67
C ASN A 62 -24.26 -19.14 5.27
N SER A 63 -24.73 -19.43 4.05
CA SER A 63 -24.75 -20.77 3.48
C SER A 63 -23.39 -21.14 2.89
N ASP A 64 -22.70 -20.16 2.30
CA ASP A 64 -21.35 -20.32 1.72
C ASP A 64 -20.22 -20.20 2.75
N VAL A 65 -20.51 -19.69 3.95
CA VAL A 65 -19.54 -19.59 5.06
C VAL A 65 -19.13 -20.99 5.51
N THR A 66 -17.85 -21.30 5.36
CA THR A 66 -17.24 -22.56 5.81
C THR A 66 -16.78 -22.53 7.26
N ASP A 67 -16.58 -21.33 7.83
CA ASP A 67 -16.15 -21.14 9.22
C ASP A 67 -17.35 -20.77 10.14
N LYS A 68 -17.09 -20.31 11.37
CA LYS A 68 -18.15 -19.87 12.29
C LYS A 68 -18.48 -18.38 12.17
N LEU A 69 -17.91 -17.67 11.20
CA LEU A 69 -17.97 -16.21 11.08
C LEU A 69 -19.16 -15.77 10.21
N LYS A 70 -20.36 -16.08 10.69
CA LYS A 70 -21.62 -15.74 10.02
C LYS A 70 -22.04 -14.30 10.26
N MET A 71 -22.90 -13.79 9.38
CA MET A 71 -23.58 -12.51 9.55
C MET A 71 -24.94 -12.69 10.21
N THR A 72 -25.34 -11.71 11.02
CA THR A 72 -26.64 -11.69 11.71
C THR A 72 -27.42 -10.47 11.28
N LEU A 73 -28.62 -10.66 10.75
CA LEU A 73 -29.53 -9.56 10.42
C LEU A 73 -30.45 -9.27 11.61
N HIS A 74 -30.48 -8.01 12.06
CA HIS A 74 -31.36 -7.56 13.14
C HIS A 74 -32.69 -7.03 12.59
N SER A 75 -33.72 -6.97 13.46
CA SER A 75 -35.05 -6.44 13.12
C SER A 75 -35.05 -4.98 12.68
N SER A 76 -34.04 -4.20 13.12
CA SER A 76 -33.83 -2.81 12.69
C SER A 76 -33.41 -2.67 11.21
N GLY A 77 -32.98 -3.77 10.57
CA GLY A 77 -32.38 -3.77 9.23
C GLY A 77 -30.86 -3.60 9.24
N VAL A 78 -30.26 -3.31 10.41
CA VAL A 78 -28.81 -3.37 10.60
C VAL A 78 -28.39 -4.83 10.64
N TYR A 79 -27.27 -5.16 10.00
CA TYR A 79 -26.66 -6.48 10.11
C TYR A 79 -25.27 -6.37 10.73
N THR A 80 -24.86 -7.42 11.44
CA THR A 80 -23.55 -7.54 12.06
C THR A 80 -22.82 -8.74 11.50
N GLY A 81 -21.50 -8.75 11.58
CA GLY A 81 -20.69 -9.83 11.07
C GLY A 81 -19.21 -9.57 11.26
N PHE A 82 -18.40 -10.40 10.61
CA PHE A 82 -16.96 -10.38 10.80
C PHE A 82 -16.23 -9.92 9.54
N ILE A 83 -15.15 -9.17 9.75
CA ILE A 83 -14.16 -8.89 8.72
C ILE A 83 -12.76 -9.29 9.23
N LYS A 84 -11.92 -9.77 8.32
CA LYS A 84 -10.51 -10.06 8.57
C LYS A 84 -9.69 -8.95 7.92
N VAL A 85 -8.87 -8.27 8.70
CA VAL A 85 -7.98 -7.20 8.26
C VAL A 85 -6.54 -7.62 8.49
N GLN A 86 -5.77 -7.72 7.41
CA GLN A 86 -4.34 -7.96 7.47
C GLN A 86 -3.64 -6.65 7.86
N MET A 87 -2.82 -6.68 8.89
CA MET A 87 -2.04 -5.55 9.37
C MET A 87 -0.67 -5.60 8.68
N GLU A 88 -0.40 -4.62 7.83
CA GLU A 88 0.90 -4.45 7.16
C GLU A 88 1.47 -3.08 7.56
N LEU A 89 2.01 -3.01 8.79
CA LEU A 89 2.58 -1.79 9.37
C LEU A 89 4.09 -1.98 9.54
N CYS A 90 4.90 -1.07 8.99
CA CYS A 90 6.37 -1.14 9.03
C CYS A 90 6.98 -0.44 10.26
N ARG A 91 6.22 -0.25 11.34
CA ARG A 91 6.62 0.64 12.44
C ARG A 91 7.03 -0.10 13.70
N PRO A 92 8.02 0.44 14.46
CA PRO A 92 8.22 0.09 15.85
C PRO A 92 6.98 0.38 16.68
N ILE A 93 6.35 -0.65 17.24
CA ILE A 93 5.28 -0.49 18.22
C ILE A 93 5.89 0.17 19.46
N THR A 94 5.51 1.42 19.75
CA THR A 94 5.77 2.02 21.05
C THR A 94 4.81 1.39 22.04
N VAL A 95 5.23 0.30 22.68
CA VAL A 95 4.49 -0.24 23.83
C VAL A 95 4.66 0.77 24.95
N GLN A 96 3.64 1.61 25.18
CA GLN A 96 3.60 2.41 26.40
C GLN A 96 3.46 1.44 27.58
N ALA A 97 4.58 1.16 28.25
CA ALA A 97 4.55 0.49 29.54
C ALA A 97 3.70 1.33 30.52
N PRO A 98 2.91 0.70 31.40
CA PRO A 98 2.15 1.44 32.41
C PRO A 98 3.11 2.30 33.23
N ALA A 99 2.85 3.61 33.27
CA ALA A 99 3.73 4.60 33.87
C ALA A 99 4.02 4.26 35.34
N SER A 100 5.23 3.81 35.65
CA SER A 100 5.77 3.88 37.01
C SER A 100 6.24 5.32 37.26
N PRO A 101 5.83 5.96 38.37
CA PRO A 101 6.23 7.34 38.64
C PRO A 101 7.71 7.37 39.03
N GLY A 102 8.52 8.03 38.21
CA GLY A 102 9.88 8.42 38.58
C GLY A 102 11.00 7.75 37.79
N LYS A 103 11.19 8.16 36.53
CA LYS A 103 12.54 8.23 35.93
C LYS A 103 12.53 9.09 34.67
N HIS A 104 13.20 10.25 34.74
CA HIS A 104 13.66 10.97 33.56
C HIS A 104 14.74 10.12 32.87
N VAL A 105 14.46 9.62 31.67
CA VAL A 105 15.46 8.98 30.81
C VAL A 105 15.20 9.41 29.37
N ASN A 106 16.07 10.30 28.90
CA ASN A 106 16.56 10.54 27.55
C ASN A 106 15.71 9.98 26.38
N ASN A 107 15.09 10.90 25.65
CA ASN A 107 14.50 10.70 24.33
C ASN A 107 15.57 10.25 23.32
N ASN A 108 15.84 8.95 23.17
CA ASN A 108 16.42 8.38 21.94
C ASN A 108 16.50 6.84 21.89
N SER A 109 15.58 6.11 22.53
CA SER A 109 15.53 4.65 22.39
C SER A 109 14.21 4.18 21.77
N GLU A 110 13.98 4.60 20.52
CA GLU A 110 12.99 3.99 19.62
C GLU A 110 13.41 2.54 19.34
N THR A 111 12.92 1.62 20.16
CA THR A 111 13.08 0.18 19.90
C THR A 111 12.05 -0.26 18.85
N ALA A 112 12.46 -0.11 17.59
CA ALA A 112 12.38 -1.04 16.46
C ALA A 112 11.37 -2.21 16.36
N PHE A 113 10.26 -2.33 17.10
CA PHE A 113 9.40 -3.53 16.99
C PHE A 113 8.40 -3.47 15.82
N CYS A 114 8.79 -3.92 14.63
CA CYS A 114 7.82 -4.16 13.55
C CYS A 114 6.79 -5.23 13.99
N LEU A 115 5.49 -4.99 13.76
CA LEU A 115 4.50 -6.07 13.78
C LEU A 115 4.98 -7.16 12.81
N PRO A 116 5.01 -8.45 13.20
CA PRO A 116 5.36 -9.51 12.27
C PRO A 116 4.48 -9.40 11.01
N ASN A 117 5.12 -9.38 9.84
CA ASN A 117 4.44 -9.26 8.55
C ASN A 117 3.27 -10.27 8.48
N GLY A 118 2.04 -9.77 8.28
CA GLY A 118 0.88 -10.62 8.04
C GLY A 118 -0.01 -10.94 9.25
N TYR A 119 0.11 -10.23 10.38
CA TYR A 119 -0.88 -10.37 11.45
C TYR A 119 -2.29 -10.08 10.92
N THR A 120 -3.22 -11.02 11.09
CA THR A 120 -4.62 -10.85 10.66
C THR A 120 -5.52 -10.64 11.87
N ASN A 121 -6.19 -9.49 11.94
CA ASN A 121 -7.14 -9.18 12.98
C ASN A 121 -8.57 -9.47 12.50
N THR A 122 -9.32 -10.25 13.27
CA THR A 122 -10.75 -10.48 13.01
C THR A 122 -11.58 -9.55 13.89
N LEU A 123 -12.38 -8.69 13.26
CA LEU A 123 -13.25 -7.74 13.92
C LEU A 123 -14.70 -8.17 13.76
N HIS A 124 -15.50 -8.02 14.82
CA HIS A 124 -16.95 -8.09 14.73
C HIS A 124 -17.50 -6.66 14.65
N ILE A 125 -18.16 -6.33 13.54
CA ILE A 125 -18.64 -4.98 13.23
C ILE A 125 -20.09 -5.02 12.75
N SER A 126 -20.72 -3.85 12.70
CA SER A 126 -22.06 -3.62 12.16
C SER A 126 -22.00 -3.02 10.76
N SER A 127 -23.12 -3.06 10.05
CA SER A 127 -23.26 -2.51 8.70
C SER A 127 -23.12 -0.99 8.65
N THR A 128 -23.23 -0.30 9.79
CA THR A 128 -23.08 1.16 9.89
C THR A 128 -21.65 1.59 10.17
N ASN A 129 -20.75 0.66 10.56
CA ASN A 129 -19.38 1.02 10.83
C ASN A 129 -18.67 1.48 9.56
N THR A 130 -17.97 2.60 9.66
CA THR A 130 -17.23 3.19 8.55
C THR A 130 -15.79 2.68 8.51
N VAL A 131 -15.12 2.85 7.38
CA VAL A 131 -13.68 2.58 7.23
C VAL A 131 -12.88 3.34 8.28
N ARG A 132 -13.20 4.63 8.51
CA ARG A 132 -12.53 5.44 9.52
C ARG A 132 -12.62 4.84 10.92
N GLU A 133 -13.81 4.45 11.36
CA GLU A 133 -14.00 3.82 12.67
C GLU A 133 -13.24 2.50 12.79
N VAL A 134 -13.19 1.72 11.71
CA VAL A 134 -12.42 0.47 11.67
C VAL A 134 -10.93 0.73 11.82
N ILE A 135 -10.39 1.75 11.14
CA ILE A 135 -8.99 2.17 11.27
C ILE A 135 -8.71 2.60 12.72
N GLU A 136 -9.50 3.53 13.26
CA GLU A 136 -9.33 4.04 14.64
C GLU A 136 -9.40 2.90 15.68
N ALA A 137 -10.34 1.97 15.53
CA ALA A 137 -10.49 0.82 16.42
C ALA A 137 -9.28 -0.14 16.34
N LEU A 138 -8.76 -0.39 15.13
CA LEU A 138 -7.56 -1.22 14.93
C LEU A 138 -6.34 -0.57 15.57
N LEU A 139 -6.07 0.70 15.27
CA LEU A 139 -4.92 1.43 15.81
C LEU A 139 -4.95 1.47 17.34
N LYS A 140 -6.12 1.76 17.93
CA LYS A 140 -6.31 1.71 19.38
C LYS A 140 -6.05 0.32 19.96
N LYS A 141 -6.52 -0.74 19.31
CA LYS A 141 -6.33 -2.13 19.76
C LYS A 141 -4.85 -2.55 19.74
N PHE A 142 -4.06 -2.04 18.80
CA PHE A 142 -2.61 -2.28 18.73
C PHE A 142 -1.75 -1.20 19.40
N MET A 143 -2.38 -0.28 20.14
CA MET A 143 -1.70 0.81 20.84
C MET A 143 -0.82 1.67 19.93
N VAL A 144 -1.25 1.87 18.68
CA VAL A 144 -0.57 2.76 17.73
C VAL A 144 -0.96 4.20 18.08
N ALA A 145 0.05 5.01 18.43
CA ALA A 145 -0.14 6.40 18.87
C ALA A 145 -0.18 7.42 17.71
N ASP A 146 0.13 6.99 16.49
CA ASP A 146 0.12 7.84 15.30
C ASP A 146 -1.28 8.35 14.93
N ASN A 147 -1.29 9.43 14.16
CA ASN A 147 -2.52 9.99 13.61
C ASN A 147 -3.21 8.96 12.68
N PRO A 148 -4.49 8.62 12.89
CA PRO A 148 -5.23 7.69 12.03
C PRO A 148 -5.24 8.09 10.55
N ALA A 149 -5.08 9.38 10.23
CA ALA A 149 -4.98 9.88 8.85
C ALA A 149 -3.73 9.39 8.10
N LYS A 150 -2.70 8.90 8.81
CA LYS A 150 -1.53 8.26 8.19
C LYS A 150 -1.81 6.83 7.73
N PHE A 151 -2.98 6.28 8.04
CA PHE A 151 -3.32 4.89 7.71
C PHE A 151 -4.48 4.87 6.74
N ALA A 152 -4.48 3.85 5.89
CA ALA A 152 -5.56 3.61 4.96
C ALA A 152 -5.92 2.12 4.94
N LEU A 153 -7.21 1.86 4.86
CA LEU A 153 -7.73 0.52 4.65
C LEU A 153 -7.86 0.28 3.14
N TYR A 154 -7.24 -0.77 2.66
CA TYR A 154 -7.30 -1.18 1.26
C TYR A 154 -8.18 -2.41 1.10
N LYS A 155 -8.94 -2.48 0.01
CA LYS A 155 -9.51 -3.73 -0.50
C LYS A 155 -8.53 -4.36 -1.48
N ARG A 156 -8.31 -5.67 -1.33
CA ARG A 156 -7.52 -6.48 -2.25
C ARG A 156 -8.43 -7.53 -2.88
N CYS A 157 -8.55 -7.52 -4.21
CA CYS A 157 -9.45 -8.38 -4.98
C CYS A 157 -8.68 -9.09 -6.10
N HIS A 158 -9.05 -10.34 -6.41
CA HIS A 158 -8.55 -11.05 -7.58
C HIS A 158 -9.45 -10.82 -8.80
N LYS A 159 -8.88 -10.43 -9.94
CA LYS A 159 -9.57 -10.39 -11.23
C LYS A 159 -8.60 -10.86 -12.32
N GLU A 160 -9.04 -11.81 -13.15
CA GLU A 160 -8.26 -12.27 -14.32
C GLU A 160 -6.82 -12.69 -13.99
N ASP A 161 -6.62 -13.42 -12.89
CA ASP A 161 -5.31 -13.86 -12.37
C ASP A 161 -4.37 -12.74 -11.87
N GLN A 162 -4.84 -11.49 -11.84
CA GLN A 162 -4.14 -10.35 -11.25
C GLN A 162 -4.76 -9.93 -9.90
N VAL A 163 -3.91 -9.50 -8.98
CA VAL A 163 -4.31 -8.96 -7.68
C VAL A 163 -4.40 -7.44 -7.79
N TYR A 164 -5.60 -6.90 -7.63
CA TYR A 164 -5.85 -5.47 -7.55
C TYR A 164 -5.97 -5.03 -6.11
N MET A 165 -5.42 -3.86 -5.80
CA MET A 165 -5.54 -3.26 -4.48
C MET A 165 -6.01 -1.81 -4.62
N CYS A 166 -7.05 -1.42 -3.89
CA CYS A 166 -7.63 -0.09 -3.96
C CYS A 166 -7.84 0.46 -2.54
N LYS A 167 -7.50 1.73 -2.34
CA LYS A 167 -7.79 2.45 -1.09
C LYS A 167 -9.32 2.61 -0.94
N LEU A 168 -9.83 2.29 0.24
CA LEU A 168 -11.22 2.52 0.60
C LEU A 168 -11.40 3.97 1.07
N SER A 169 -12.56 4.53 0.76
CA SER A 169 -12.93 5.86 1.26
C SER A 169 -13.33 5.78 2.74
N GLU A 170 -13.01 6.80 3.52
CA GLU A 170 -13.24 6.84 4.97
C GLU A 170 -14.71 6.63 5.36
N ILE A 171 -15.64 7.01 4.48
CA ILE A 171 -17.09 6.91 4.69
C ILE A 171 -17.70 5.58 4.22
N GLU A 172 -16.94 4.74 3.52
CA GLU A 172 -17.44 3.44 3.06
C GLU A 172 -17.66 2.48 4.24
N HIS A 173 -18.45 1.43 3.99
CA HIS A 173 -18.82 0.43 5.00
C HIS A 173 -18.16 -0.92 4.68
N PRO A 174 -17.09 -1.33 5.40
CA PRO A 174 -16.36 -2.57 5.09
C PRO A 174 -17.21 -3.85 5.16
N LEU A 175 -18.17 -3.90 6.10
CA LEU A 175 -19.06 -5.06 6.22
C LEU A 175 -19.99 -5.21 5.02
N TYR A 176 -20.44 -4.09 4.43
CA TYR A 176 -21.23 -4.09 3.21
C TYR A 176 -20.42 -4.66 2.04
N LEU A 177 -19.18 -4.21 1.87
CA LEU A 177 -18.28 -4.74 0.83
C LEU A 177 -18.06 -6.24 1.00
N ARG A 178 -17.89 -6.71 2.24
CA ARG A 178 -17.80 -8.14 2.56
C ARG A 178 -19.08 -8.91 2.21
N LEU A 179 -20.25 -8.37 2.54
CA LEU A 179 -21.53 -8.99 2.21
C LEU A 179 -21.73 -9.12 0.70
N VAL A 180 -21.39 -8.08 -0.06
CA VAL A 180 -21.52 -8.08 -1.52
C VAL A 180 -20.54 -9.07 -2.16
N ALA A 181 -19.30 -9.14 -1.66
CA ALA A 181 -18.26 -10.02 -2.17
C ALA A 181 -18.34 -11.47 -1.68
N GLY A 182 -19.10 -11.76 -0.63
CA GLY A 182 -19.18 -13.11 -0.07
C GLY A 182 -18.03 -13.45 0.91
N PRO A 183 -18.07 -14.67 1.49
CA PRO A 183 -17.21 -15.03 2.63
C PRO A 183 -15.78 -15.40 2.22
N ARG A 184 -15.53 -15.63 0.93
CA ARG A 184 -14.23 -16.10 0.46
C ARG A 184 -13.19 -14.98 0.50
N THR A 185 -12.02 -15.27 1.04
CA THR A 185 -10.94 -14.27 1.25
C THR A 185 -10.10 -14.04 -0.02
N ASP A 186 -10.13 -14.98 -0.96
CA ASP A 186 -9.53 -14.85 -2.30
C ASP A 186 -10.23 -13.78 -3.13
N MET A 187 -11.55 -13.66 -3.01
CA MET A 187 -12.34 -12.69 -3.77
C MET A 187 -12.19 -11.28 -3.22
N LEU A 188 -12.14 -11.14 -1.89
CA LEU A 188 -11.95 -9.87 -1.22
C LEU A 188 -11.15 -10.09 0.07
N SER A 189 -10.10 -9.30 0.28
CA SER A 189 -9.35 -9.20 1.54
C SER A 189 -9.17 -7.73 1.92
N PHE A 190 -9.07 -7.45 3.22
CA PHE A 190 -8.84 -6.09 3.71
C PHE A 190 -7.42 -6.01 4.27
N VAL A 191 -6.73 -4.92 3.96
CA VAL A 191 -5.35 -4.70 4.37
C VAL A 191 -5.22 -3.30 4.94
N LEU A 192 -4.77 -3.18 6.18
CA LEU A 192 -4.44 -1.89 6.77
C LEU A 192 -2.95 -1.62 6.50
N ARG A 193 -2.68 -0.51 5.82
CA ARG A 193 -1.32 -0.04 5.55
C ARG A 193 -1.14 1.37 6.07
N GLU A 194 0.11 1.69 6.36
CA GLU A 194 0.52 3.08 6.46
C GLU A 194 0.50 3.69 5.06
N HIS A 195 -0.35 4.71 4.90
CA HIS A 195 -0.37 5.54 3.71
C HIS A 195 0.76 6.55 3.87
N GLU A 196 1.98 6.15 3.48
CA GLU A 196 3.03 7.13 3.25
C GLU A 196 2.50 8.15 2.25
N THR A 197 2.71 9.43 2.54
CA THR A 197 2.27 10.61 1.77
C THR A 197 2.79 10.64 0.31
N GLY A 198 3.24 9.53 -0.26
CA GLY A 198 3.79 9.36 -1.60
C GLY A 198 2.90 8.63 -2.61
N GLU A 199 1.78 7.99 -2.22
CA GLU A 199 0.78 7.52 -3.20
C GLU A 199 -0.13 8.69 -3.59
N PHE A 200 0.35 9.51 -4.54
CA PHE A 200 -0.46 10.56 -5.16
C PHE A 200 -1.71 9.94 -5.77
N LEU A 201 -2.90 10.41 -5.37
CA LEU A 201 -4.13 10.13 -6.10
C LEU A 201 -4.06 10.85 -7.45
N TRP A 202 -3.46 10.18 -8.45
CA TRP A 202 -3.28 10.75 -9.79
C TRP A 202 -4.62 11.18 -10.43
N GLU A 203 -5.71 10.50 -10.07
CA GLU A 203 -7.08 10.83 -10.50
C GLU A 203 -7.61 12.16 -9.93
N ALA A 204 -6.98 12.70 -8.86
CA ALA A 204 -7.35 13.98 -8.27
C ALA A 204 -6.71 15.18 -8.98
N PHE A 205 -5.73 14.94 -9.86
CA PHE A 205 -5.08 15.98 -10.64
C PHE A 205 -5.72 16.10 -12.02
N SER A 206 -5.81 17.33 -12.51
CA SER A 206 -6.27 17.60 -13.87
C SER A 206 -5.23 17.12 -14.89
N VAL A 207 -5.70 16.84 -16.12
CA VAL A 207 -4.81 16.40 -17.23
C VAL A 207 -3.59 17.34 -17.43
N PRO A 208 -3.72 18.68 -17.36
CA PRO A 208 -2.55 19.57 -17.46
C PRO A 208 -1.55 19.42 -16.32
N GLU A 209 -2.00 19.12 -15.09
CA GLU A 209 -1.12 18.91 -13.94
C GLU A 209 -0.37 17.58 -14.08
N LEU A 210 -1.05 16.52 -14.51
CA LEU A 210 -0.41 15.25 -14.84
C LEU A 210 0.66 15.40 -15.93
N GLN A 211 0.38 16.18 -16.97
CA GLN A 211 1.36 16.50 -18.02
C GLN A 211 2.55 17.30 -17.49
N ASN A 212 2.36 18.12 -16.46
CA ASN A 212 3.44 18.83 -15.81
C ASN A 212 4.35 17.88 -15.02
N PHE A 213 3.75 16.94 -14.26
CA PHE A 213 4.51 15.93 -13.55
C PHE A 213 5.35 15.06 -14.50
N LEU A 214 4.77 14.63 -15.63
CA LEU A 214 5.53 13.89 -16.65
C LEU A 214 6.73 14.70 -17.15
N ARG A 215 6.55 15.98 -17.45
CA ARG A 215 7.64 16.85 -17.90
C ARG A 215 8.75 17.01 -16.85
N ILE A 216 8.39 17.06 -15.57
CA ILE A 216 9.37 17.15 -14.46
C ILE A 216 10.17 15.85 -14.41
N LEU A 217 9.51 14.70 -14.50
CA LEU A 217 10.16 13.39 -14.50
C LEU A 217 11.09 13.19 -15.70
N ASP A 218 10.64 13.56 -16.92
CA ASP A 218 11.46 13.48 -18.12
C ASP A 218 12.76 14.30 -17.96
N LYS A 219 12.65 15.49 -17.38
CA LYS A 219 13.80 16.36 -17.12
C LYS A 219 14.74 15.76 -16.09
N GLU A 220 14.20 15.19 -15.01
CA GLU A 220 15.00 14.55 -13.96
C GLU A 220 15.71 13.30 -14.50
N GLU A 221 15.05 12.50 -15.33
CA GLU A 221 15.64 11.36 -16.01
C GLU A 221 16.80 11.78 -16.93
N ASP A 222 16.60 12.82 -17.75
CA ASP A 222 17.65 13.37 -18.60
C ASP A 222 18.87 13.86 -17.79
N GLU A 223 18.63 14.53 -16.67
CA GLU A 223 19.69 14.99 -15.77
C GLU A 223 20.47 13.81 -15.18
N GLN A 224 19.80 12.76 -14.74
CA GLN A 224 20.43 11.53 -14.22
C GLN A 224 21.23 10.81 -15.31
N LEU A 225 20.70 10.72 -16.52
CA LEU A 225 21.36 10.09 -17.65
C LEU A 225 22.64 10.85 -18.01
N GLN A 226 22.62 12.19 -17.99
CA GLN A 226 23.81 13.01 -18.19
C GLN A 226 24.87 12.79 -17.11
N ILE A 227 24.47 12.68 -15.85
CA ILE A 227 25.38 12.38 -14.73
C ILE A 227 26.04 11.01 -14.95
N LEU A 228 25.24 10.00 -15.30
CA LEU A 228 25.72 8.64 -15.55
C LEU A 228 26.70 8.59 -16.73
N GLN A 229 26.37 9.26 -17.83
CA GLN A 229 27.24 9.34 -19.01
C GLN A 229 28.59 9.98 -18.68
N ARG A 230 28.59 11.09 -17.91
CA ARG A 230 29.85 11.74 -17.48
C ARG A 230 30.68 10.81 -16.59
N ARG A 231 30.04 10.10 -15.66
CA ARG A 231 30.72 9.14 -14.79
C ARG A 231 31.34 7.99 -15.60
N TYR A 232 30.60 7.46 -16.57
CA TYR A 232 31.10 6.40 -17.43
C TYR A 232 32.24 6.87 -18.34
N ALA A 233 32.13 8.07 -18.92
CA ALA A 233 33.19 8.67 -19.72
C ALA A 233 34.47 8.85 -18.89
N ALA A 234 34.37 9.45 -17.70
CA ALA A 234 35.51 9.64 -16.81
C ALA A 234 36.14 8.30 -16.36
N TYR A 235 35.33 7.26 -16.18
CA TYR A 235 35.83 5.92 -15.86
C TYR A 235 36.55 5.29 -17.06
N ARG A 236 35.99 5.41 -18.26
CA ARG A 236 36.61 4.94 -19.50
C ARG A 236 37.96 5.62 -19.75
N ASP A 237 38.05 6.93 -19.59
CA ASP A 237 39.30 7.68 -19.79
C ASP A 237 40.40 7.18 -18.83
N LYS A 238 40.06 6.93 -17.57
CA LYS A 238 40.99 6.32 -16.59
C LYS A 238 41.42 4.91 -16.97
N LEU A 239 40.52 4.11 -17.52
CA LEU A 239 40.81 2.75 -17.97
C LEU A 239 41.76 2.76 -19.18
N GLU A 240 41.53 3.67 -20.13
CA GLU A 240 42.39 3.86 -21.30
C GLU A 240 43.79 4.34 -20.90
N GLU A 241 43.89 5.27 -19.94
CA GLU A 241 45.18 5.71 -19.38
C GLU A 241 45.94 4.53 -18.74
N ALA A 242 45.26 3.70 -17.95
CA ALA A 242 45.85 2.53 -17.31
C ALA A 242 46.32 1.49 -18.34
N LEU A 243 45.55 1.25 -19.41
CA LEU A 243 45.91 0.31 -20.49
C LEU A 243 47.06 0.85 -21.35
N GLY A 244 47.11 2.15 -21.63
CA GLY A 244 48.20 2.81 -22.36
C GLY A 244 49.54 2.78 -21.59
N GLY A 245 49.49 2.74 -20.26
CA GLY A 245 50.68 2.60 -19.40
C GLY A 245 51.35 1.22 -19.43
N VAL A 246 50.67 0.18 -19.96
CA VAL A 246 51.15 -1.21 -19.96
C VAL A 246 52.01 -1.55 -21.18
N TRP A 247 51.99 -0.75 -22.26
CA TRP A 247 52.79 -1.01 -23.46
C TRP A 247 54.09 -0.22 -23.48
N LYS A 248 55.12 -0.75 -22.83
CA LYS A 248 56.52 -0.44 -23.16
C LYS A 248 57.20 -1.72 -23.65
N PRO A 249 57.46 -1.88 -24.97
CA PRO A 249 58.36 -2.92 -25.44
C PRO A 249 59.76 -2.59 -24.90
N GLY A 250 60.38 -3.55 -24.23
CA GLY A 250 61.76 -3.48 -23.74
C GLY A 250 62.79 -3.49 -24.85
#